data_AF-A0A220WAP2-F1
#
_entry.id   AF-A0A220WAP2-F1
#
_cell.length_a   1.000
_cell.length_b   1.000
_cell.length_c   1.000
_cell.angle_alpha   90.00
_cell.angle_beta   90.00
_cell.angle_gamma   90.00
#
_symmetry.space_group_name_H-M   'P 1'
#
loop_
_entity.id
_entity.type
_entity.pdbx_description
1 polymer ?
#
loop_
_entity_poly.entity_id
_entity_poly.type
_entity_poly.pdbx_seq_one_letter_code
_entity_poly.pdbx_strand_id
1 'polypeptide(L)'
;MMLKQRREAAENLANRLFAAEQAIDDAICKVADLAGYMPLARAQAKLSAVVGQNAIDQAAATLSALVEARGNLVSSHNHLAETRDQIGLQAMAMGSGDMKPTYFGPMKAEKIVNMADHAA
;
A
#
# COMPACT_ATOMS: atom_id res chain seq x y z
N MET A 1 -26.59 -17.80 -13.50
CA MET A 1 -25.21 -17.78 -14.03
C MET A 1 -24.54 -19.11 -13.68
N MET A 2 -23.83 -19.76 -14.61
CA MET A 2 -23.17 -21.06 -14.34
C MET A 2 -21.90 -20.88 -13.50
N LEU A 3 -21.50 -21.90 -12.71
CA LEU A 3 -20.29 -21.87 -11.86
C LEU A 3 -19.02 -21.49 -12.66
N LYS A 4 -18.89 -22.03 -13.87
CA LYS A 4 -17.77 -21.73 -14.78
C LYS A 4 -17.65 -20.23 -15.09
N GLN A 5 -18.77 -19.57 -15.39
CA GLN A 5 -18.79 -18.13 -15.70
C GLN A 5 -18.40 -17.28 -14.48
N ARG A 6 -18.84 -17.67 -13.28
CA ARG A 6 -18.45 -17.00 -12.03
C ARG A 6 -16.94 -17.15 -11.76
N ARG A 7 -16.40 -18.35 -11.99
CA ARG A 7 -14.97 -18.62 -11.84
C ARG A 7 -14.13 -17.77 -12.79
N GLU A 8 -14.51 -17.75 -14.06
CA GLU A 8 -13.82 -16.95 -15.09
C GLU A 8 -13.88 -15.45 -14.81
N ALA A 9 -15.02 -14.94 -14.32
CA ALA A 9 -15.14 -13.55 -13.92
C ALA A 9 -14.23 -13.22 -12.72
N ALA A 10 -14.15 -14.12 -11.72
CA ALA A 10 -13.32 -13.94 -10.55
C ALA A 10 -11.81 -14.00 -10.88
N GLU A 11 -11.37 -14.94 -11.73
CA GLU A 11 -9.99 -15.03 -12.22
C GLU A 11 -9.59 -13.75 -12.98
N ASN A 12 -10.48 -13.26 -13.86
CA ASN A 12 -10.26 -12.01 -14.59
C ASN A 12 -10.16 -10.78 -13.68
N LEU A 13 -10.97 -10.74 -12.62
CA LEU A 13 -10.95 -9.66 -11.64
C LEU A 13 -9.66 -9.69 -10.80
N ALA A 14 -9.27 -10.87 -10.32
CA ALA A 14 -8.04 -11.05 -9.54
C ALA A 14 -6.81 -10.58 -10.33
N ASN A 15 -6.68 -10.98 -11.61
CA ASN A 15 -5.59 -10.54 -12.47
C ASN A 15 -5.49 -9.01 -12.60
N ARG A 16 -6.64 -8.32 -12.70
CA ARG A 16 -6.69 -6.85 -12.79
C ARG A 16 -6.34 -6.19 -11.47
N LEU A 17 -6.79 -6.76 -10.36
CA LEU A 17 -6.44 -6.27 -9.03
C LEU A 17 -4.93 -6.37 -8.79
N PHE A 18 -4.31 -7.52 -9.07
CA PHE A 18 -2.86 -7.68 -8.94
C PHE A 18 -2.08 -6.72 -9.83
N ALA A 19 -2.52 -6.51 -11.08
CA ALA A 19 -1.91 -5.54 -11.97
C ALA A 19 -2.02 -4.10 -11.42
N ALA A 20 -3.16 -3.73 -10.83
CA ALA A 20 -3.34 -2.42 -10.21
C ALA A 20 -2.46 -2.25 -8.96
N GLU A 21 -2.35 -3.28 -8.12
CA GLU A 21 -1.44 -3.27 -6.96
C GLU A 21 0.02 -3.07 -7.39
N GLN A 22 0.48 -3.83 -8.39
CA GLN A 22 1.84 -3.70 -8.91
C GLN A 22 2.10 -2.32 -9.51
N ALA A 23 1.13 -1.76 -10.26
CA ALA A 23 1.28 -0.43 -10.84
C ALA A 23 1.43 0.67 -9.78
N ILE A 24 0.74 0.54 -8.65
CA ILE A 24 0.90 1.47 -7.51
C ILE A 24 2.26 1.27 -6.84
N ASP A 25 2.71 0.03 -6.65
CA ASP A 25 4.02 -0.25 -6.06
C ASP A 25 5.16 0.34 -6.95
N ASP A 26 5.06 0.19 -8.27
CA ASP A 26 6.00 0.79 -9.22
C ASP A 26 5.97 2.33 -9.16
N ALA A 27 4.78 2.94 -9.04
CA ALA A 27 4.61 4.38 -8.90
C ALA A 27 5.24 4.90 -7.59
N ILE A 28 5.04 4.19 -6.48
CA ILE A 28 5.67 4.51 -5.18
C ILE A 28 7.19 4.55 -5.35
N CYS A 29 7.79 3.53 -5.98
CA CYS A 29 9.23 3.48 -6.20
C CYS A 29 9.74 4.69 -6.98
N LYS A 30 9.08 5.05 -8.09
CA LYS A 30 9.51 6.17 -8.94
C LYS A 30 9.34 7.53 -8.27
N VAL A 31 8.25 7.74 -7.53
CA VAL A 31 8.01 9.01 -6.83
C VAL A 31 8.94 9.15 -5.62
N ALA A 32 9.22 8.05 -4.90
CA ALA A 32 10.19 8.06 -3.80
C ALA A 32 11.60 8.43 -4.27
N ASP A 33 12.05 7.85 -5.39
CA ASP A 33 13.33 8.17 -6.02
C ASP A 33 13.41 9.66 -6.39
N LEU A 34 12.38 10.17 -7.07
CA LEU A 34 12.30 11.60 -7.43
C LEU A 34 12.32 12.51 -6.19
N ALA A 35 11.49 12.23 -5.19
CA ALA A 35 11.39 13.03 -3.97
C ALA A 35 12.71 13.05 -3.19
N GLY A 36 13.42 11.93 -3.13
CA GLY A 36 14.73 11.82 -2.49
C GLY A 36 15.85 12.49 -3.28
N TYR A 37 15.79 12.47 -4.62
CA TYR A 37 16.83 13.04 -5.46
C TYR A 37 16.81 14.58 -5.52
N MET A 38 15.63 15.21 -5.43
CA MET A 38 15.51 16.67 -5.56
C MET A 38 16.38 17.48 -4.55
N PRO A 39 16.39 17.16 -3.24
CA PRO A 39 17.30 17.82 -2.28
C PRO A 39 18.77 17.61 -2.62
N LEU A 40 19.15 16.42 -3.10
CA LEU A 40 20.52 16.10 -3.51
C LEU A 40 20.93 16.93 -4.73
N ALA A 41 20.09 16.97 -5.77
CA ALA A 41 20.32 17.78 -6.97
C ALA A 41 20.47 19.27 -6.63
N ARG A 42 19.62 19.79 -5.73
CA ARG A 42 19.71 21.16 -5.21
C ARG A 42 21.05 21.43 -4.53
N ALA A 43 21.51 20.52 -3.68
CA ALA A 43 22.78 20.63 -2.98
C ALA A 43 23.98 20.58 -3.95
N GLN A 44 23.96 19.66 -4.91
CA GLN A 44 25.00 19.53 -5.94
C GLN A 44 25.11 20.79 -6.81
N ALA A 45 23.97 21.44 -7.09
CA ALA A 45 23.92 22.70 -7.82
C ALA A 45 24.31 23.93 -6.97
N LYS A 46 24.66 23.75 -5.69
CA LYS A 46 25.00 24.83 -4.73
C LYS A 46 23.89 25.89 -4.62
N LEU A 47 22.64 25.47 -4.74
CA LEU A 47 21.46 26.34 -4.65
C LEU A 47 21.00 26.48 -3.20
N SER A 48 20.33 27.60 -2.89
CA SER A 48 19.72 27.82 -1.58
C SER A 48 18.67 26.76 -1.26
N ALA A 49 18.52 26.42 0.03
CA ALA A 49 17.57 25.43 0.53
C ALA A 49 16.09 25.78 0.26
N VAL A 50 15.77 27.03 -0.07
CA VAL A 50 14.39 27.39 -0.44
C VAL A 50 14.08 27.14 -1.92
N VAL A 51 15.11 26.98 -2.76
CA VAL A 51 14.92 26.75 -4.19
C VAL A 51 14.31 25.37 -4.40
N GLY A 52 13.20 25.33 -5.14
CA GLY A 52 12.48 24.10 -5.46
C GLY A 52 11.73 23.46 -4.28
N GLN A 53 11.64 24.12 -3.12
CA GLN A 53 11.03 23.52 -1.92
C GLN A 53 9.56 23.11 -2.16
N ASN A 54 8.75 23.96 -2.78
CA ASN A 54 7.35 23.62 -3.09
C ASN A 54 7.22 22.36 -3.97
N ALA A 55 8.18 22.10 -4.87
CA ALA A 55 8.17 20.90 -5.70
C ALA A 55 8.51 19.64 -4.88
N ILE A 56 9.43 19.76 -3.91
CA ILE A 56 9.74 18.70 -2.94
C ILE A 56 8.50 18.39 -2.09
N ASP A 57 7.82 19.43 -1.60
CA ASP A 57 6.61 19.28 -0.79
C ASP A 57 5.50 18.55 -1.58
N GLN A 58 5.31 18.91 -2.85
CA GLN A 58 4.33 18.26 -3.73
C GLN A 58 4.70 16.80 -4.06
N ALA A 59 5.98 16.49 -4.28
CA ALA A 59 6.40 15.12 -4.51
C ALA A 59 6.23 14.25 -3.26
N ALA A 60 6.53 14.80 -2.07
CA ALA A 60 6.30 14.11 -0.79
C ALA A 60 4.80 13.84 -0.54
N ALA A 61 3.94 14.83 -0.81
CA ALA A 61 2.49 14.65 -0.71
C ALA A 61 1.97 13.59 -1.70
N THR A 62 2.49 13.59 -2.93
CA THR A 62 2.16 12.59 -3.94
C THR A 62 2.56 11.19 -3.49
N LEU A 63 3.76 11.03 -2.93
CA LEU A 63 4.23 9.76 -2.39
C LEU A 63 3.30 9.24 -1.27
N SER A 64 2.92 10.12 -0.35
CA SER A 64 1.99 9.77 0.73
C SER A 64 0.64 9.28 0.19
N ALA A 65 0.08 9.96 -0.81
CA ALA A 65 -1.18 9.57 -1.44
C ALA A 65 -1.09 8.21 -2.14
N LEU A 66 0.03 7.90 -2.78
CA LEU A 66 0.24 6.58 -3.40
C LEU A 66 0.33 5.45 -2.37
N VAL A 67 1.00 5.69 -1.23
CA VAL A 67 1.08 4.72 -0.13
C VAL A 67 -0.31 4.47 0.47
N GLU A 68 -1.11 5.51 0.65
CA GLU A 68 -2.51 5.37 1.09
C GLU A 68 -3.35 4.58 0.06
N ALA A 69 -3.23 4.92 -1.22
CA ALA A 69 -3.91 4.22 -2.30
C ALA A 69 -3.56 2.73 -2.32
N ARG A 70 -2.30 2.37 -2.05
CA ARG A 70 -1.86 0.98 -1.94
C ARG A 70 -2.58 0.23 -0.82
N GLY A 71 -2.71 0.87 0.35
CA GLY A 71 -3.47 0.34 1.48
C GLY A 71 -4.93 0.11 1.14
N ASN A 72 -5.56 1.05 0.43
CA ASN A 72 -6.95 0.90 -0.04
C ASN A 72 -7.12 -0.28 -1.02
N LEU A 73 -6.14 -0.55 -1.89
CA LEU A 73 -6.16 -1.74 -2.75
C LEU A 73 -6.01 -3.05 -1.96
N VAL A 74 -5.21 -3.08 -0.90
CA VAL A 74 -5.13 -4.26 0.00
C VAL A 74 -6.48 -4.51 0.68
N SER A 75 -7.13 -3.45 1.20
CA SER A 75 -8.46 -3.59 1.81
C SER A 75 -9.49 -4.07 0.79
N SER A 76 -9.45 -3.55 -0.44
CA SER A 76 -10.31 -4.01 -1.55
C SER A 76 -10.08 -5.49 -1.88
N HIS A 77 -8.82 -5.93 -1.89
CA HIS A 77 -8.45 -7.34 -2.06
C HIS A 77 -9.11 -8.22 -0.99
N ASN A 78 -9.01 -7.84 0.28
CA ASN A 78 -9.58 -8.62 1.37
C ASN A 78 -11.12 -8.74 1.26
N HIS A 79 -11.81 -7.65 0.91
CA HIS A 79 -13.26 -7.68 0.66
C HIS A 79 -13.64 -8.55 -0.55
N LEU A 80 -12.80 -8.59 -1.58
CA LEU A 80 -13.00 -9.49 -2.71
C LEU A 80 -12.79 -10.97 -2.33
N ALA A 81 -11.87 -11.26 -1.40
CA ALA A 81 -11.70 -12.61 -0.85
C ALA A 81 -12.94 -13.05 -0.04
N GLU A 82 -13.51 -12.15 0.78
CA GLU A 82 -14.79 -12.41 1.48
C GLU A 82 -15.93 -12.64 0.49
N THR A 83 -16.01 -11.81 -0.57
CA THR A 83 -17.04 -11.93 -1.61
C THR A 83 -16.92 -13.25 -2.37
N ARG A 84 -15.71 -13.68 -2.71
CA ARG A 84 -15.42 -14.99 -3.34
C ARG A 84 -16.02 -16.12 -2.51
N ASP A 85 -15.87 -16.05 -1.18
CA ASP A 85 -16.37 -17.08 -0.29
C ASP A 85 -17.91 -17.07 -0.23
N GLN A 86 -18.53 -15.90 -0.18
CA GLN A 86 -20.00 -15.76 -0.22
C GLN A 86 -20.61 -16.34 -1.51
N ILE A 87 -19.90 -16.31 -2.64
CA ILE A 87 -20.39 -16.83 -3.92
C ILE A 87 -20.02 -18.30 -4.20
N GLY A 88 -19.47 -19.01 -3.22
CA GLY A 88 -19.18 -20.45 -3.35
C GLY A 88 -17.93 -20.77 -4.15
N LEU A 89 -16.95 -19.86 -4.17
CA LEU A 89 -15.66 -20.03 -4.85
C LEU A 89 -14.48 -20.21 -3.87
N GLN A 90 -14.75 -20.66 -2.63
CA GLN A 90 -13.74 -20.88 -1.59
C GLN A 90 -12.62 -21.82 -2.03
N ALA A 91 -12.94 -22.82 -2.87
CA ALA A 91 -11.94 -23.76 -3.39
C ALA A 91 -10.85 -23.08 -4.23
N MET A 92 -11.09 -21.88 -4.76
CA MET A 92 -10.06 -21.10 -5.45
C MET A 92 -9.00 -20.53 -4.48
N ALA A 93 -9.34 -20.35 -3.20
CA ALA A 93 -8.43 -19.84 -2.17
C ALA A 93 -7.27 -20.80 -1.83
N MET A 94 -7.47 -22.10 -2.08
CA MET A 94 -6.58 -23.17 -1.65
C MET A 94 -5.38 -23.38 -2.61
N GLY A 95 -5.33 -22.67 -3.74
CA GLY A 95 -4.33 -22.84 -4.79
C GLY A 95 -3.34 -21.69 -4.98
N SER A 96 -3.63 -20.52 -4.43
CA SER A 96 -2.83 -19.30 -4.54
C SER A 96 -2.58 -18.76 -3.13
N GLY A 97 -1.41 -18.19 -2.87
CA GLY A 97 -1.08 -17.54 -1.59
C GLY A 97 -1.90 -16.28 -1.29
N ASP A 98 -3.19 -16.28 -1.62
CA ASP A 98 -4.13 -15.15 -1.64
C ASP A 98 -4.56 -14.69 -0.24
N MET A 99 -4.18 -15.41 0.81
CA MET A 99 -4.30 -14.89 2.18
C MET A 99 -3.18 -13.88 2.42
N LYS A 100 -3.41 -12.64 2.02
CA LYS A 100 -2.61 -11.53 2.54
C LYS A 100 -2.91 -11.36 4.03
N PRO A 101 -1.89 -11.16 4.88
CA PRO A 101 -2.13 -10.87 6.28
C PRO A 101 -3.12 -9.72 6.40
N THR A 102 -4.11 -9.87 7.29
CA THR A 102 -4.99 -8.75 7.62
C THR A 102 -4.12 -7.59 8.10
N TYR A 103 -4.38 -6.40 7.58
CA TYR A 103 -3.67 -5.18 7.96
C TYR A 103 -3.61 -5.08 9.49
N PHE A 104 -2.40 -5.12 10.05
CA PHE A 104 -2.18 -4.72 11.43
C PHE A 104 -2.46 -3.22 11.49
N GLY A 105 -3.68 -2.84 11.86
CA GLY A 105 -3.98 -1.48 12.29
C GLY A 105 -2.99 -1.02 13.36
N PRO A 106 -2.88 0.28 13.64
CA PRO A 106 -1.93 0.76 14.65
C PRO A 106 -2.14 -0.06 15.92
N MET A 107 -1.12 -0.82 16.31
CA MET A 107 -1.09 -1.45 17.62
C MET A 107 -1.45 -0.33 18.58
N LYS A 108 -2.57 -0.46 19.30
CA LYS A 108 -2.84 0.43 20.41
C LYS A 108 -1.56 0.43 21.22
N ALA A 109 -0.94 1.60 21.37
CA ALA A 109 0.15 1.78 22.29
C ALA A 109 -0.40 1.48 23.68
N GLU A 110 -0.45 0.21 24.05
CA GLU A 110 -0.59 -0.19 25.43
C GLU A 110 0.57 0.48 26.14
N LYS A 111 0.19 1.32 27.10
CA LYS A 111 1.07 2.20 27.86
C LYS A 111 2.37 1.47 28.13
N ILE A 112 3.45 1.91 27.49
CA ILE A 112 4.79 1.65 27.98
C ILE A 112 4.79 2.28 29.37
N VAL A 113 4.63 1.43 30.39
CA VAL A 113 4.73 1.80 31.79
C VAL A 113 6.13 2.39 31.93
N ASN A 114 6.20 3.70 32.15
CA ASN A 114 7.45 4.42 32.25
C ASN A 114 8.12 3.97 33.54
N MET A 115 9.12 3.10 33.44
CA MET A 115 9.88 2.57 34.58
C MET A 115 10.92 3.61 35.02
N ALA A 116 10.46 4.82 35.33
CA ALA A 116 11.28 5.94 35.79
C ALA A 116 11.13 6.23 37.29
N ASP A 117 10.25 5.50 38.00
CA ASP A 117 10.06 5.67 39.45
C ASP A 117 10.80 4.60 40.26
N HIS A 118 12.05 4.26 39.92
CA HIS A 118 12.96 3.52 40.81
C HIS A 118 14.38 4.09 40.71
N ALA A 119 14.57 5.30 41.23
CA ALA A 119 15.82 5.73 41.81
C ALA A 119 15.49 6.59 43.04
N ALA A 120 16.03 6.16 44.18
CA ALA A 120 15.91 6.79 45.49
C ALA A 120 16.53 8.20 45.53
#